data_AF-A0A7S3Y2F2-F1
#
_entry.id   AF-A0A7S3Y2F2-F1
#
_cell.length_a   1.000
_cell.length_b   1.000
_cell.length_c   1.000
_cell.angle_alpha   90.00
_cell.angle_beta   90.00
_cell.angle_gamma   90.00
#
_symmetry.space_group_name_H-M   'P 1'
#
loop_
_entity.id
_entity.type
_entity.pdbx_description
1 polymer ?
#
loop_
_entity_poly.entity_id
_entity_poly.type
_entity_poly.pdbx_seq_one_letter_code
_entity_poly.pdbx_strand_id
1 'polypeptide(L)'
;FSKLAKIEVGGTKGKTLTASVQQIHTDFQEAVLRFKGVPYDIMDVAAKQFDDDFYRFRCAIKELERRLGAVVSLAFDDCATVYGRFKLLDSFEGLLERPILQDELEKKYVALVQGYGADLKV
;
A
#
# COMPACT_ATOMS: atom_id res chain seq x y z
N PHE A 1 -4.04 1.30 6.68
CA PHE A 1 -2.95 2.28 6.77
C PHE A 1 -2.23 2.29 8.13
N SER A 2 -2.90 2.14 9.29
CA SER A 2 -2.22 2.07 10.61
C SER A 2 -1.18 0.95 10.73
N LYS A 3 -1.39 -0.18 10.03
CA LYS A 3 -0.42 -1.28 9.95
C LYS A 3 0.90 -0.87 9.26
N LEU A 4 0.89 0.11 8.34
CA LEU A 4 2.08 0.56 7.59
C LEU A 4 3.16 1.19 8.48
N ALA A 5 2.77 1.75 9.64
CA ALA A 5 3.71 2.36 10.58
C ALA A 5 4.75 1.36 11.13
N LYS A 6 4.41 0.06 11.14
CA LYS A 6 5.25 -1.01 11.70
C LYS A 6 5.89 -1.91 10.63
N ILE A 7 5.67 -1.61 9.35
CA ILE A 7 6.20 -2.44 8.26
C ILE A 7 7.61 -1.98 7.94
N GLU A 8 8.56 -2.90 8.09
CA GLU A 8 9.93 -2.74 7.62
C GLU A 8 10.17 -3.68 6.43
N VAL A 9 10.67 -3.11 5.34
CA VAL A 9 11.01 -3.86 4.13
C VAL A 9 12.47 -4.29 4.24
N GLY A 10 12.71 -5.60 4.30
CA GLY A 10 14.07 -6.17 4.21
C GLY A 10 14.57 -6.28 2.77
N GLY A 11 15.89 -6.43 2.59
CA GLY A 11 16.53 -6.58 1.27
C GLY A 11 17.62 -5.55 1.00
N THR A 12 18.27 -5.62 -0.17
CA THR A 12 19.33 -4.70 -0.57
C THR A 12 18.85 -3.25 -0.68
N LYS A 13 17.58 -3.06 -1.07
CA LYS A 13 16.92 -1.73 -1.13
C LYS A 13 15.96 -1.48 0.04
N GLY A 14 16.02 -2.30 1.08
CA GLY A 14 15.07 -2.29 2.19
C GLY A 14 14.94 -0.94 2.89
N LYS A 15 16.06 -0.21 3.09
CA LYS A 15 16.04 1.13 3.72
C LYS A 15 15.23 2.16 2.92
N THR A 16 15.42 2.22 1.61
CA THR A 16 14.72 3.18 0.73
C THR A 16 13.24 2.82 0.60
N LEU A 17 12.92 1.53 0.52
CA LEU A 17 11.55 1.04 0.45
C LEU A 17 10.81 1.29 1.78
N THR A 18 11.46 1.04 2.92
CA THR A 18 10.93 1.34 4.25
C THR A 18 10.68 2.84 4.42
N ALA A 19 11.62 3.69 4.00
CA ALA A 19 11.41 5.14 4.00
C ALA A 19 10.21 5.56 3.13
N SER A 20 10.01 4.91 1.98
CA SER A 20 8.87 5.17 1.11
C SER A 20 7.54 4.76 1.76
N VAL A 21 7.49 3.62 2.46
CA VAL A 21 6.32 3.17 3.23
C VAL A 21 6.00 4.15 4.36
N GLN A 22 7.01 4.62 5.09
CA GLN A 22 6.85 5.60 6.16
C GLN A 22 6.32 6.93 5.61
N GLN A 23 6.82 7.39 4.46
CA GLN A 23 6.31 8.59 3.80
C GLN A 23 4.83 8.44 3.41
N ILE A 24 4.44 7.29 2.83
CA ILE A 24 3.04 7.01 2.50
C ILE A 24 2.15 7.04 3.75
N HIS A 25 2.66 6.55 4.90
CA HIS A 25 1.95 6.60 6.16
C HIS A 25 1.77 8.04 6.66
N THR A 26 2.80 8.88 6.58
CA THR A 26 2.72 10.31 6.92
C THR A 26 1.73 11.04 6.03
N ASP A 27 1.81 10.84 4.70
CA ASP A 27 0.89 11.45 3.74
C ASP A 27 -0.58 11.04 4.01
N PHE A 28 -0.81 9.79 4.41
CA PHE A 28 -2.13 9.32 4.85
C PHE A 28 -2.60 10.05 6.12
N GLN A 29 -1.73 10.22 7.12
CA GLN A 29 -2.07 10.93 8.34
C GLN A 29 -2.41 12.40 8.05
N GLU A 30 -1.67 13.07 7.18
CA GLU A 30 -1.95 14.43 6.76
C GLU A 30 -3.29 14.54 6.02
N ALA A 31 -3.58 13.62 5.09
CA ALA A 31 -4.86 13.56 4.40
C ALA A 31 -6.03 13.38 5.37
N VAL A 32 -5.88 12.50 6.38
CA VAL A 32 -6.89 12.30 7.43
C VAL A 32 -7.03 13.53 8.33
N LEU A 33 -5.93 14.18 8.69
CA LEU A 33 -5.94 15.36 9.55
C LEU A 33 -6.64 16.53 8.84
N ARG A 34 -6.35 16.72 7.55
CA ARG A 34 -7.03 17.71 6.70
C ARG A 34 -8.53 17.41 6.58
N PHE A 35 -8.90 16.14 6.40
CA PHE A 35 -10.30 15.73 6.32
C PHE A 35 -11.04 15.83 7.66
N LYS A 36 -10.34 15.74 8.80
CA LYS A 36 -10.93 15.97 10.13
C LYS A 36 -10.98 17.45 10.53
N GLY A 37 -10.10 18.28 9.97
CA GLY A 37 -9.96 19.70 10.28
C GLY A 37 -10.78 20.63 9.39
N VAL A 38 -11.76 20.12 8.64
CA VAL A 38 -12.66 20.96 7.85
C VAL A 38 -13.46 21.88 8.77
N PRO A 39 -13.50 23.20 8.49
CA PRO A 39 -14.08 24.20 9.39
C PRO A 39 -15.62 24.28 9.34
N TYR A 40 -16.27 23.38 8.60
CA TYR A 40 -17.71 23.36 8.38
C TYR A 40 -18.36 22.09 8.95
N ASP A 41 -19.65 22.15 9.24
CA ASP A 41 -20.40 21.00 9.75
C ASP A 41 -20.62 19.99 8.62
N ILE A 42 -19.95 18.85 8.73
CA ILE A 42 -20.06 17.72 7.78
C ILE A 42 -21.45 17.05 7.82
N MET A 43 -22.29 17.36 8.81
CA MET A 43 -23.67 16.89 8.90
C MET A 43 -24.66 17.82 8.18
N ASP A 44 -24.20 18.97 7.67
CA ASP A 44 -25.02 19.86 6.85
C ASP A 44 -25.14 19.34 5.41
N VAL A 45 -26.25 18.67 5.14
CA VAL A 45 -26.57 18.06 3.84
C VAL A 45 -26.74 19.10 2.72
N ALA A 46 -26.86 20.40 3.05
CA ALA A 46 -26.90 21.48 2.06
C ALA A 46 -25.49 21.93 1.61
N ALA A 47 -24.44 21.57 2.36
CA ALA A 47 -23.06 21.95 2.06
C ALA A 47 -22.43 21.01 1.01
N LYS A 48 -22.57 21.35 -0.28
CA LYS A 48 -21.88 20.66 -1.40
C LYS A 48 -20.34 20.58 -1.27
N GLN A 49 -19.77 21.35 -0.35
CA GLN A 49 -18.33 21.38 -0.06
C GLN A 49 -17.83 20.03 0.50
N PHE A 50 -18.69 19.30 1.23
CA PHE A 50 -18.35 17.98 1.74
C PHE A 50 -18.15 16.96 0.63
N ASP A 51 -19.00 16.97 -0.40
CA ASP A 51 -18.88 16.04 -1.54
C ASP A 51 -17.54 16.24 -2.25
N ASP A 52 -17.13 17.50 -2.45
CA ASP A 52 -15.86 17.85 -3.10
C ASP A 52 -14.65 17.43 -2.24
N ASP A 53 -14.67 17.69 -0.94
CA ASP A 53 -13.58 17.31 -0.04
C ASP A 53 -13.53 15.79 0.21
N PHE A 54 -14.68 15.12 0.26
CA PHE A 54 -14.77 13.66 0.29
C PHE A 54 -14.20 13.04 -0.98
N TYR A 55 -14.53 13.60 -2.16
CA TYR A 55 -13.95 13.16 -3.42
C TYR A 55 -12.43 13.33 -3.44
N ARG A 56 -11.92 14.49 -3.03
CA ARG A 56 -10.48 14.76 -2.92
C ARG A 56 -9.78 13.80 -1.96
N PHE A 57 -10.38 13.55 -0.79
CA PHE A 57 -9.86 12.58 0.16
C PHE A 57 -9.81 11.18 -0.46
N ARG A 58 -10.87 10.74 -1.13
CA ARG A 58 -10.92 9.42 -1.78
C ARG A 58 -9.87 9.30 -2.89
N CYS A 59 -9.66 10.35 -3.69
CA CYS A 59 -8.60 10.39 -4.70
C CYS A 59 -7.20 10.30 -4.06
N ALA A 60 -6.95 11.01 -2.97
CA ALA A 60 -5.69 10.93 -2.24
C ALA A 60 -5.44 9.53 -1.68
N ILE A 61 -6.45 8.90 -1.08
CA ILE A 61 -6.36 7.51 -0.60
C ILE A 61 -6.03 6.54 -1.75
N LYS A 62 -6.71 6.69 -2.88
CA LYS A 62 -6.51 5.84 -4.06
C LYS A 62 -5.08 5.93 -4.61
N GLU A 63 -4.51 7.14 -4.66
CA GLU A 63 -3.12 7.31 -5.10
C GLU A 63 -2.11 6.76 -4.08
N LEU A 64 -2.38 6.90 -2.78
CA LEU A 64 -1.55 6.28 -1.74
C LEU A 64 -1.55 4.75 -1.82
N GLU A 65 -2.70 4.14 -2.11
CA GLU A 65 -2.79 2.69 -2.36
C GLU A 65 -1.98 2.28 -3.59
N ARG A 66 -2.03 3.06 -4.68
CA ARG A 66 -1.25 2.79 -5.89
C ARG A 66 0.26 2.92 -5.66
N ARG A 67 0.70 3.95 -4.93
CA ARG A 67 2.10 4.12 -4.53
C ARG A 67 2.58 2.95 -3.66
N LEU A 68 1.74 2.49 -2.74
CA LEU A 68 2.07 1.35 -1.90
C LEU A 68 2.22 0.06 -2.73
N GLY A 69 1.32 -0.19 -3.69
CA GLY A 69 1.43 -1.32 -4.60
C GLY A 69 2.74 -1.33 -5.39
N ALA A 70 3.15 -0.17 -5.92
CA ALA A 70 4.44 -0.02 -6.61
C ALA A 70 5.64 -0.32 -5.69
N VAL A 71 5.61 0.12 -4.44
CA VAL A 71 6.66 -0.18 -3.44
C VAL A 71 6.72 -1.68 -3.15
N VAL A 72 5.56 -2.33 -2.97
CA VAL A 72 5.50 -3.79 -2.76
C VAL A 72 6.03 -4.53 -3.98
N SER A 73 5.67 -4.11 -5.19
CA SER A 73 6.19 -4.70 -6.44
C SER A 73 7.72 -4.59 -6.51
N LEU A 74 8.28 -3.42 -6.22
CA LEU A 74 9.74 -3.22 -6.21
C LEU A 74 10.43 -4.09 -5.16
N ALA A 75 9.82 -4.21 -3.97
CA ALA A 75 10.37 -5.02 -2.90
C ALA A 75 10.32 -6.53 -3.23
N PHE A 76 9.28 -6.95 -3.95
CA PHE A 76 9.13 -8.31 -4.45
C PHE A 76 10.20 -8.67 -5.49
N ASP A 77 10.49 -7.73 -6.40
CA ASP A 77 11.50 -7.89 -7.44
C ASP A 77 12.93 -7.84 -6.87
N ASP A 78 13.18 -7.11 -5.78
CA ASP A 78 14.49 -7.05 -5.08
C ASP A 78 14.79 -8.33 -4.26
N CYS A 79 13.76 -9.08 -3.86
CA CYS A 79 13.92 -10.32 -3.12
C CYS A 79 14.37 -11.46 -4.07
N ALA A 80 15.61 -11.92 -3.90
CA ALA A 80 16.18 -13.02 -4.68
C ALA A 80 15.63 -14.41 -4.28
N THR A 81 15.18 -14.58 -3.03
CA THR A 81 14.69 -15.87 -2.53
C THR A 81 13.17 -15.90 -2.45
N VAL A 82 12.57 -17.05 -2.81
CA VAL A 82 11.12 -17.29 -2.68
C VAL A 82 10.67 -17.10 -1.22
N TYR A 83 11.47 -17.55 -0.25
CA TYR A 83 11.21 -17.35 1.17
C TYR A 83 11.16 -15.86 1.58
N GLY A 84 12.07 -15.03 1.04
CA GLY A 84 12.07 -13.59 1.28
C GLY A 84 10.81 -12.92 0.73
N ARG A 85 10.33 -13.34 -0.45
CA ARG A 85 9.08 -12.85 -1.06
C ARG A 85 7.85 -13.24 -0.24
N PHE A 86 7.80 -14.45 0.31
CA PHE A 86 6.72 -14.87 1.23
C PHE A 86 6.71 -14.07 2.53
N LYS A 87 7.87 -13.86 3.15
CA LYS A 87 7.96 -13.03 4.36
C LYS A 87 7.52 -11.59 4.12
N LEU A 88 7.77 -11.09 2.90
CA LEU A 88 7.31 -9.78 2.48
C LEU A 88 5.79 -9.74 2.37
N LEU A 89 5.17 -10.72 1.69
CA LEU A 89 3.71 -10.86 1.61
C LEU A 89 3.05 -10.88 2.99
N ASP A 90 3.63 -11.65 3.92
CA ASP A 90 3.16 -11.78 5.30
C ASP A 90 3.23 -10.44 6.07
N SER A 91 4.30 -9.67 5.85
CA SER A 91 4.43 -8.32 6.43
C SER A 91 3.37 -7.33 5.93
N PHE A 92 2.81 -7.56 4.74
CA PHE A 92 1.73 -6.76 4.16
C PHE A 92 0.33 -7.38 4.38
N GLU A 93 0.21 -8.40 5.23
CA GLU A 93 -1.06 -9.08 5.53
C GLU A 93 -2.13 -8.11 6.10
N GLY A 94 -3.32 -8.15 5.51
CA GLY A 94 -4.43 -7.24 5.80
C GLY A 94 -4.34 -5.85 5.14
N LEU A 95 -3.25 -5.52 4.43
CA LEU A 95 -3.29 -4.48 3.38
C LEU A 95 -3.71 -5.09 2.04
N LEU A 96 -3.46 -6.38 1.86
CA LEU A 96 -3.81 -7.21 0.71
C LEU A 96 -5.32 -7.39 0.48
N GLU A 97 -6.18 -7.05 1.45
CA GLU A 97 -7.65 -7.10 1.31
C GLU A 97 -8.21 -5.92 0.50
N ARG A 98 -7.37 -4.96 0.11
CA ARG A 98 -7.78 -3.80 -0.68
C ARG A 98 -7.71 -4.14 -2.17
N PRO A 99 -8.79 -3.97 -2.95
CA PRO A 99 -8.88 -4.45 -4.32
C PRO A 99 -7.79 -3.87 -5.24
N ILE A 100 -7.37 -2.62 -5.02
CA ILE A 100 -6.29 -2.00 -5.83
C ILE A 100 -4.94 -2.66 -5.58
N LEU A 101 -4.65 -3.05 -4.35
CA LEU A 101 -3.41 -3.74 -4.00
C LEU A 101 -3.47 -5.21 -4.44
N GLN A 102 -4.64 -5.83 -4.34
CA GLN A 102 -4.87 -7.20 -4.78
C GLN A 102 -4.63 -7.36 -6.28
N ASP A 103 -5.15 -6.46 -7.12
CA ASP A 103 -4.95 -6.48 -8.58
C ASP A 103 -3.47 -6.39 -8.99
N GLU A 104 -2.66 -5.59 -8.28
CA GLU A 104 -1.22 -5.51 -8.55
C GLU A 104 -0.47 -6.75 -8.06
N LEU A 105 -0.84 -7.27 -6.89
CA LEU A 105 -0.18 -8.43 -6.31
C LEU A 105 -0.55 -9.74 -6.98
N GLU A 106 -1.77 -9.91 -7.48
CA GLU A 106 -2.20 -11.14 -8.13
C GLU A 106 -1.30 -11.47 -9.34
N LYS A 107 -0.97 -10.44 -10.14
CA LYS A 107 -0.03 -10.57 -11.27
C LYS A 107 1.35 -11.07 -10.82
N LYS A 108 1.84 -10.59 -9.67
CA LYS A 108 3.14 -10.99 -9.10
C LYS A 108 3.08 -12.35 -8.40
N TYR A 109 1.95 -12.69 -7.79
CA TYR A 109 1.72 -13.99 -7.16
C TYR A 109 1.75 -15.11 -8.20
N VAL A 110 1.09 -14.92 -9.35
CA VAL A 110 1.15 -15.87 -10.48
C VAL A 110 2.61 -16.08 -10.93
N ALA A 111 3.38 -14.99 -11.08
CA ALA A 111 4.79 -15.09 -11.44
C ALA A 111 5.63 -15.84 -10.39
N LEU A 112 5.33 -15.66 -9.10
CA LEU A 112 6.00 -16.38 -8.01
C LEU A 112 5.67 -17.86 -7.98
N VAL A 113 4.40 -18.23 -8.18
CA VAL A 113 3.98 -19.64 -8.27
C VAL A 113 4.65 -20.33 -9.47
N GLN A 114 4.74 -19.65 -10.61
CA GLN A 114 5.45 -20.17 -11.79
C GLN A 114 6.96 -20.34 -11.54
N GLY A 115 7.61 -19.35 -10.92
CA GLY A 115 9.02 -19.44 -10.56
C GLY A 115 9.31 -20.56 -9.56
N TYR A 116 8.47 -20.72 -8.55
CA TYR A 116 8.56 -21.82 -7.59
C TYR A 116 8.39 -23.20 -8.25
N GLY A 117 7.45 -23.32 -9.20
CA GLY A 117 7.26 -24.55 -9.97
C GLY A 117 8.43 -24.90 -10.90
N ALA A 118 9.25 -23.92 -11.31
CA ALA A 118 10.48 -24.14 -12.05
C ALA A 118 11.63 -24.58 -11.14
N ASP A 119 11.78 -23.96 -9.97
CA ASP A 119 12.79 -24.33 -8.96
C ASP A 119 12.57 -25.74 -8.38
N LEU A 120 11.31 -26.19 -8.28
CA LEU A 120 10.95 -27.54 -7.81
C LEU A 120 11.09 -28.64 -8.85
N LYS A 121 11.30 -28.29 -10.13
CA LYS A 121 11.49 -29.26 -11.22
C LYS A 121 12.94 -29.74 -11.38
N VAL A 122 13.81 -29.41 -10.43
CA VAL A 122 15.18 -29.92 -10.33
C VAL A 122 15.25 -31.07 -9.32
#